data_AF-A0A2W6U0T7-F1
#
_entry.id   AF-A0A2W6U0T7-F1
#
_cell.length_a   1.000
_cell.length_b   1.000
_cell.length_c   1.000
_cell.angle_alpha   90.00
_cell.angle_beta   90.00
_cell.angle_gamma   90.00
#
_symmetry.space_group_name_H-M   'P 1'
#
loop_
_entity.id
_entity.type
_entity.pdbx_description
1 polymer ?
#
loop_
_entity_poly.entity_id
_entity_poly.type
_entity_poly.pdbx_seq_one_letter_code
_entity_poly.pdbx_strand_id
1 'polypeptide(L)'
;MELGMLRGIVVVLLLVCSGSVAAQQVHKCVNGKQVSYQSEPCPGQVQKTWDATPQSVDPYLERRLDLMRQEQAQRNAAPVRQQFRSTGRSIPLGQDQSACERAKAERKAAYDRVGVNRTFALSSHWDGIVQKACM
;
A
#
# COMPACT_ATOMS: atom_id res chain seq x y z
N MET A 1 -26.87 -27.94 -50.43
CA MET A 1 -27.40 -28.14 -49.06
C MET A 1 -26.30 -27.99 -48.00
N GLU A 2 -25.09 -28.51 -48.26
CA GLU A 2 -23.88 -28.39 -47.43
C GLU A 2 -23.56 -26.95 -46.95
N LEU A 3 -23.59 -25.96 -47.85
CA LEU A 3 -23.23 -24.58 -47.52
C LEU A 3 -24.22 -23.87 -46.57
N GLY A 4 -25.49 -24.29 -46.59
CA GLY A 4 -26.53 -23.78 -45.69
C GLY A 4 -26.43 -24.39 -44.29
N MET A 5 -26.06 -25.67 -44.22
CA MET A 5 -25.84 -26.40 -42.97
C MET A 5 -24.60 -25.90 -42.23
N LEU A 6 -23.50 -25.66 -42.95
CA LEU A 6 -22.28 -25.02 -42.38
C LEU A 6 -22.55 -23.60 -41.88
N ARG A 7 -23.34 -22.80 -42.60
CA ARG A 7 -23.76 -21.46 -42.13
C ARG A 7 -24.64 -21.54 -40.88
N GLY A 8 -25.57 -22.49 -40.82
CA GLY A 8 -26.39 -22.73 -39.63
C GLY A 8 -25.57 -23.15 -38.41
N ILE A 9 -24.61 -24.05 -38.61
CA ILE A 9 -23.69 -24.51 -37.55
C ILE A 9 -22.83 -23.36 -37.03
N VAL A 10 -22.28 -22.52 -37.92
CA VAL A 10 -21.48 -21.35 -37.52
C VAL A 10 -22.32 -20.33 -36.74
N VAL A 11 -23.57 -20.10 -37.13
CA VAL A 11 -24.48 -19.20 -36.40
C VAL A 11 -24.84 -19.76 -35.02
N VAL A 12 -25.10 -21.06 -34.91
CA VAL A 12 -25.38 -21.73 -33.63
C VAL A 12 -24.16 -21.70 -32.70
N LEU A 13 -22.96 -21.95 -33.24
CA LEU A 13 -21.70 -21.84 -32.48
C LEU A 13 -21.43 -20.41 -31.97
N LEU A 14 -21.73 -19.39 -32.77
CA LEU A 14 -21.60 -17.99 -32.35
C LEU A 14 -22.59 -17.60 -31.25
N LEU A 15 -23.83 -18.12 -31.28
CA LEU A 15 -24.81 -17.87 -30.21
C LEU A 15 -24.41 -18.55 -28.88
N VAL A 16 -23.83 -19.75 -28.92
CA VAL A 16 -23.40 -20.46 -27.70
C VAL A 16 -22.19 -19.79 -27.02
N CYS A 17 -21.34 -19.11 -27.80
CA CYS A 17 -20.21 -18.33 -27.26
C CYS A 17 -20.61 -16.95 -26.70
N SER A 18 -21.90 -16.59 -26.72
CA SER A 18 -22.42 -15.36 -26.09
C SER A 18 -22.56 -15.54 -24.56
N GLY A 19 -21.52 -16.06 -23.92
CA GLY A 19 -21.45 -16.25 -22.48
C GLY A 19 -21.43 -14.91 -21.76
N SER A 20 -22.52 -14.61 -21.07
CA SER A 20 -22.71 -13.60 -20.02
C SER A 20 -21.80 -12.36 -20.07
N VAL A 21 -22.37 -11.25 -20.56
CA VAL A 21 -21.93 -9.87 -20.30
C VAL A 21 -22.13 -9.50 -18.81
N ALA A 22 -21.67 -10.37 -17.90
CA ALA A 22 -21.74 -10.18 -16.45
C ALA A 22 -20.37 -9.81 -15.85
N ALA A 23 -19.36 -9.58 -16.68
CA ALA A 23 -18.02 -9.17 -16.23
C ALA A 23 -17.99 -7.81 -15.53
N GLN A 24 -19.09 -7.06 -15.54
CA GLN A 24 -19.24 -5.76 -14.90
C GLN A 24 -20.10 -5.81 -13.64
N GLN A 25 -20.42 -6.98 -13.09
CA GLN A 25 -21.13 -7.10 -11.82
C GLN A 25 -20.36 -7.99 -10.85
N VAL A 26 -20.31 -7.59 -9.58
CA VAL A 26 -19.77 -8.43 -8.50
C VAL A 26 -20.92 -8.87 -7.62
N HIS A 27 -21.03 -10.17 -7.41
CA HIS A 27 -22.00 -10.78 -6.50
C HIS A 27 -21.30 -11.21 -5.21
N LYS A 28 -21.86 -10.80 -4.07
CA LYS A 28 -21.51 -11.37 -2.76
C LYS A 28 -22.36 -12.59 -2.52
N CYS A 29 -21.74 -13.74 -2.59
CA CYS A 29 -22.34 -15.04 -2.32
C CYS A 29 -22.09 -15.42 -0.87
N VAL A 30 -23.13 -15.90 -0.20
CA VAL A 30 -23.02 -16.44 1.15
C VAL A 30 -23.47 -17.89 1.11
N ASN A 31 -22.59 -18.80 1.50
CA ASN A 31 -22.91 -20.21 1.65
C ASN A 31 -22.57 -20.64 3.08
N GLY A 32 -23.59 -20.74 3.93
CA GLY A 32 -23.42 -20.94 5.37
C GLY A 32 -22.61 -19.81 6.00
N LYS A 33 -21.41 -20.13 6.50
CA LYS A 33 -20.47 -19.16 7.10
C LYS A 33 -19.42 -18.61 6.12
N GLN A 34 -19.38 -19.10 4.88
CA GLN A 34 -18.40 -18.68 3.88
C GLN A 34 -18.97 -17.54 3.02
N VAL A 35 -18.16 -16.51 2.78
CA VAL A 35 -18.47 -15.39 1.91
C VAL A 35 -17.49 -15.40 0.73
N SER A 36 -18.01 -15.41 -0.50
CA SER A 36 -17.22 -15.23 -1.72
C SER A 36 -17.75 -14.03 -2.52
N TYR A 37 -16.84 -13.39 -3.26
CA TYR A 37 -17.16 -12.34 -4.21
C TYR A 37 -16.76 -12.85 -5.60
N GLN A 38 -17.70 -12.84 -6.54
CA GLN A 38 -17.50 -13.42 -7.86
C GLN A 38 -18.23 -12.61 -8.92
N SER A 39 -17.72 -12.66 -10.15
CA SER A 39 -18.35 -11.99 -11.28
C SER A 39 -19.46 -12.82 -11.91
N GLU A 40 -19.45 -14.15 -11.75
CA GLU A 40 -20.61 -14.97 -12.10
C GLU A 40 -21.70 -14.90 -11.03
N PRO A 41 -22.98 -15.02 -11.41
CA PRO A 41 -24.07 -15.17 -10.46
C PRO A 41 -23.81 -16.28 -9.44
N CYS A 42 -24.21 -16.06 -8.19
CA CYS A 42 -24.01 -17.05 -7.13
C CYS A 42 -24.73 -18.36 -7.48
N PRO A 43 -24.09 -19.53 -7.28
CA PRO A 43 -24.80 -20.82 -7.41
C PRO A 43 -25.86 -21.03 -6.31
N GLY A 44 -25.81 -20.21 -5.25
CA GLY A 44 -26.78 -20.19 -4.15
C GLY A 44 -27.28 -18.77 -3.87
N GLN A 45 -27.49 -18.43 -2.60
CA GLN A 45 -28.07 -17.14 -2.22
C GLN A 45 -27.11 -15.96 -2.50
N VAL A 46 -27.54 -15.06 -3.38
CA VAL A 46 -26.92 -13.75 -3.57
C VAL A 46 -27.35 -12.87 -2.40
N GLN A 47 -26.39 -12.40 -1.60
CA GLN A 47 -26.69 -11.45 -0.54
C GLN A 47 -26.73 -10.02 -1.08
N LYS A 48 -25.85 -9.70 -2.04
CA LYS A 48 -25.76 -8.37 -2.65
C LYS A 48 -25.07 -8.43 -4.01
N THR A 49 -25.47 -7.54 -4.91
CA THR A 49 -24.81 -7.32 -6.20
C THR A 49 -24.40 -5.86 -6.30
N TRP A 50 -23.24 -5.61 -6.93
CA TRP A 50 -22.78 -4.28 -7.30
C TRP A 50 -22.36 -4.26 -8.76
N ASP A 51 -22.50 -3.11 -9.41
CA ASP A 51 -21.87 -2.88 -10.71
C ASP A 51 -20.39 -2.52 -10.49
N ALA A 52 -19.50 -3.31 -11.10
CA ALA A 52 -18.07 -3.07 -11.19
C ALA A 52 -17.80 -2.05 -12.29
N THR A 53 -18.02 -0.77 -12.00
CA THR A 53 -17.63 0.30 -12.92
C THR A 53 -16.10 0.31 -13.04
N PRO A 54 -15.53 0.09 -14.25
CA PRO A 54 -14.08 0.16 -14.42
C PRO A 54 -13.59 1.56 -14.04
N GLN A 55 -12.55 1.62 -13.21
CA GLN A 55 -11.93 2.88 -12.87
C GLN A 55 -11.29 3.47 -14.14
N SER A 56 -11.62 4.72 -14.48
CA SER A 56 -10.90 5.43 -15.54
C SER A 56 -9.47 5.71 -15.08
N VAL A 57 -8.49 5.27 -15.85
CA VAL A 57 -7.07 5.56 -15.59
C VAL A 57 -6.81 7.01 -15.98
N ASP A 58 -6.40 7.84 -15.02
CA ASP A 58 -5.89 9.18 -15.28
C ASP A 58 -4.41 9.08 -15.72
N PRO A 59 -4.06 9.44 -16.97
CA PRO A 59 -2.69 9.33 -17.46
C PRO A 59 -1.67 10.16 -16.66
N TYR A 60 -2.11 11.28 -16.07
CA TYR A 60 -1.24 12.11 -15.24
C TYR A 60 -0.95 11.44 -13.89
N LEU A 61 -1.97 10.87 -13.25
CA LEU A 61 -1.82 10.14 -12.01
C LEU A 61 -0.94 8.89 -12.20
N GLU A 62 -1.13 8.16 -13.29
CA GLU A 62 -0.35 6.96 -13.60
C GLU A 62 1.14 7.30 -13.76
N ARG A 63 1.45 8.35 -14.53
CA ARG A 63 2.81 8.86 -14.69
C ARG A 63 3.42 9.27 -13.35
N ARG A 64 2.65 9.91 -12.46
CA ARG A 64 3.13 10.29 -11.12
C ARG A 64 3.43 9.07 -10.26
N LEU A 65 2.58 8.04 -10.31
CA LEU A 65 2.77 6.78 -9.60
C LEU A 65 4.02 6.03 -10.12
N ASP A 66 4.24 6.01 -11.43
CA ASP A 66 5.44 5.44 -12.04
C ASP A 66 6.71 6.11 -11.53
N LEU A 67 6.73 7.45 -11.48
CA LEU A 67 7.89 8.20 -10.97
C LEU A 67 8.18 7.86 -9.50
N MET A 68 7.14 7.78 -8.66
CA MET A 68 7.31 7.39 -7.25
C MET A 68 7.83 5.95 -7.11
N ARG A 69 7.33 5.01 -7.94
CA ARG A 69 7.82 3.63 -7.97
C ARG A 69 9.29 3.56 -8.37
N GLN A 70 9.70 4.35 -9.36
CA GLN A 70 11.10 4.44 -9.79
C GLN A 70 12.00 5.03 -8.69
N GLU A 71 11.58 6.10 -8.03
CA GLU A 71 12.33 6.69 -6.92
C GLU A 71 12.51 5.69 -5.78
N GLN A 72 11.45 4.98 -5.40
CA GLN A 72 11.50 3.97 -4.36
C GLN A 72 12.42 2.80 -4.75
N ALA A 73 12.35 2.34 -6.01
CA ALA A 73 13.23 1.30 -6.52
C ALA A 73 14.71 1.74 -6.48
N GLN A 74 15.02 2.99 -6.85
CA GLN A 74 16.38 3.54 -6.78
C GLN A 74 16.89 3.62 -5.33
N ARG A 75 16.06 4.08 -4.40
CA ARG A 75 16.40 4.10 -2.96
C ARG A 75 16.68 2.70 -2.40
N ASN A 76 15.92 1.71 -2.85
CA ASN A 76 16.09 0.32 -2.42
C ASN A 76 17.24 -0.40 -3.13
N ALA A 77 17.59 0.01 -4.36
CA ALA A 77 18.68 -0.54 -5.14
C ALA A 77 20.05 0.07 -4.80
N ALA A 78 20.08 1.22 -4.12
CA ALA A 78 21.30 1.77 -3.57
C ALA A 78 21.95 0.70 -2.67
N PRO A 79 23.21 0.27 -2.92
CA PRO A 79 23.84 -0.74 -2.11
C PRO A 79 23.89 -0.23 -0.68
N VAL A 80 23.27 -0.98 0.24
CA VAL A 80 23.46 -0.81 1.67
C VAL A 80 24.96 -0.89 1.90
N ARG A 81 25.59 0.27 2.10
CA ARG A 81 27.03 0.38 2.30
C ARG A 81 27.36 -0.40 3.58
N GLN A 82 27.77 -1.64 3.38
CA GLN A 82 28.32 -2.60 4.34
C GLN A 82 27.58 -2.71 5.68
N GLN A 83 26.58 -3.59 5.73
CA GLN A 83 26.18 -4.22 6.99
C GLN A 83 27.30 -5.16 7.45
N PHE A 84 28.14 -4.65 8.34
CA PHE A 84 29.04 -5.46 9.16
C PHE A 84 28.20 -6.50 9.92
N ARG A 85 28.72 -7.74 10.01
CA ARG A 85 28.02 -8.90 10.56
C ARG A 85 27.34 -8.59 11.90
N SER A 86 26.03 -8.78 11.94
CA SER A 86 25.16 -8.59 13.10
C SER A 86 25.40 -9.68 14.14
N THR A 87 26.16 -9.35 15.18
CA THR A 87 25.84 -9.77 16.56
C THR A 87 25.52 -8.50 17.33
N GLY A 88 24.26 -8.07 17.27
CA GLY A 88 23.77 -6.82 17.88
C GLY A 88 23.84 -5.63 16.92
N ARG A 89 22.71 -4.96 16.73
CA ARG A 89 22.57 -3.78 15.88
C ARG A 89 23.14 -2.56 16.62
N SER A 90 24.43 -2.32 16.54
CA SER A 90 25.00 -1.01 16.88
C SER A 90 24.80 -0.08 15.69
N ILE A 91 23.99 0.97 15.87
CA ILE A 91 23.99 2.09 14.93
C ILE A 91 25.36 2.76 15.09
N PRO A 92 26.14 2.95 14.00
CA PRO A 92 27.37 3.74 14.09
C PRO A 92 26.97 5.11 14.60
N LEU A 93 27.40 5.42 15.82
CA LEU A 93 27.19 6.73 16.39
C LEU A 93 28.02 7.71 15.56
N GLY A 94 27.32 8.56 14.81
CA GLY A 94 27.92 9.72 14.17
C GLY A 94 28.69 10.56 15.20
N GLN A 95 29.57 11.42 14.69
CA GLN A 95 30.47 12.26 15.48
C GLN A 95 29.79 12.84 16.73
N ASP A 96 30.49 12.73 17.86
CA ASP A 96 30.13 13.27 19.16
C ASP A 96 28.90 12.63 19.85
N GLN A 97 28.95 11.31 20.06
CA GLN A 97 28.05 10.59 20.96
C GLN A 97 27.87 11.31 22.33
N SER A 98 28.92 11.94 22.85
CA SER A 98 28.87 12.74 24.08
C SER A 98 27.98 13.98 23.95
N ALA A 99 27.99 14.66 22.80
CA ALA A 99 27.13 15.82 22.54
C ALA A 99 25.66 15.40 22.40
N CYS A 100 25.40 14.29 21.70
CA CYS A 100 24.05 13.72 21.58
C CYS A 100 23.47 13.31 22.95
N GLU A 101 24.25 12.60 23.77
CA GLU A 101 23.80 12.20 25.11
C GLU A 101 23.60 13.40 26.05
N ARG A 102 24.46 14.42 25.96
CA ARG A 102 24.26 15.68 26.69
C ARG A 102 22.95 16.38 26.28
N ALA A 103 22.68 16.50 24.98
CA ALA A 103 21.43 17.10 24.49
C ALA A 103 20.18 16.34 24.97
N LYS A 104 20.23 14.99 25.00
CA LYS A 104 19.15 14.16 25.56
C LYS A 104 18.96 14.41 27.06
N ALA A 105 20.05 14.50 27.83
CA ALA A 105 20.02 14.76 29.26
C ALA A 105 19.43 16.15 29.57
N GLU A 106 19.79 17.18 28.80
CA GLU A 106 19.25 18.53 28.96
C GLU A 106 17.75 18.59 28.66
N ARG A 107 17.29 17.93 27.58
CA ARG A 107 15.86 17.78 27.29
C ARG A 107 15.14 17.13 28.45
N LYS A 108 15.68 16.03 28.99
CA LYS A 108 15.09 15.35 30.16
C LYS A 108 15.01 16.30 31.36
N ALA A 109 16.06 17.04 31.67
CA ALA A 109 16.05 18.01 32.76
C ALA A 109 15.04 19.15 32.55
N ALA A 110 14.83 19.62 31.31
CA ALA A 110 13.80 20.60 30.99
C ALA A 110 12.38 20.03 31.17
N TYR A 111 12.18 18.79 30.71
CA TYR A 111 10.92 18.06 30.83
C TYR A 111 10.56 17.70 32.28
N ASP A 112 11.56 17.42 33.12
CA ASP A 112 11.38 17.15 34.54
C ASP A 112 11.02 18.44 35.30
N ARG A 113 11.60 19.60 34.92
CA ARG A 113 11.28 20.91 35.51
C ARG A 113 9.84 21.37 35.28
N VAL A 114 9.28 21.11 34.10
CA VAL A 114 7.90 21.52 33.76
C VAL A 114 6.85 20.47 34.11
N GLY A 115 7.27 19.23 34.38
CA GLY A 115 6.38 18.12 34.72
C GLY A 115 5.32 17.87 33.65
N VAL A 116 4.05 17.93 34.05
CA VAL A 116 2.87 17.72 33.17
C VAL A 116 2.58 18.92 32.26
N ASN A 117 3.13 20.10 32.54
CA ASN A 117 2.89 21.32 31.78
C ASN A 117 3.82 21.45 30.55
N ARG A 118 4.00 20.35 29.81
CA ARG A 118 4.82 20.34 28.58
C ARG A 118 4.01 20.92 27.42
N THR A 119 4.38 22.14 27.00
CA THR A 119 3.79 22.75 25.81
C THR A 119 4.45 22.21 24.55
N PHE A 120 3.73 22.25 23.43
CA PHE A 120 4.26 21.85 22.13
C PHE A 120 5.52 22.64 21.76
N ALA A 121 5.53 23.96 21.96
CA ALA A 121 6.68 24.82 21.65
C ALA A 121 7.95 24.40 22.41
N LEU A 122 7.81 24.05 23.70
CA LEU A 122 8.92 23.54 24.50
C LEU A 122 9.43 22.21 23.93
N SER A 123 8.53 21.28 23.62
CA SER A 123 8.91 19.98 23.08
C SER A 123 9.58 20.08 21.72
N SER A 124 9.02 20.85 20.79
CA SER A 124 9.59 21.05 19.45
C SER A 124 10.97 21.72 19.51
N HIS A 125 11.18 22.66 20.43
CA HIS A 125 12.48 23.30 20.63
C HIS A 125 13.56 22.27 21.02
N TRP A 126 13.27 21.43 22.02
CA TRP A 126 14.22 20.41 22.48
C TRP A 126 14.42 19.28 21.49
N ASP A 127 13.39 18.85 20.77
CA ASP A 127 13.52 17.84 19.73
C ASP A 127 14.41 18.34 18.58
N GLY A 128 14.30 19.61 18.20
CA GLY A 128 15.21 20.23 17.22
C GLY A 128 16.68 20.28 17.69
N ILE A 129 16.92 20.51 18.99
CA ILE A 129 18.28 20.47 19.57
C ILE A 129 18.85 19.05 19.53
N VAL A 130 18.08 18.06 19.97
CA VAL A 130 18.50 16.65 19.96
C VAL A 130 18.75 16.17 18.54
N GLN A 131 17.89 16.53 17.58
CA GLN A 131 18.05 16.17 16.18
C GLN A 131 19.38 16.69 15.62
N LYS A 132 19.70 17.97 15.86
CA LYS A 132 20.98 18.57 15.41
C LYS A 132 22.22 17.96 16.07
N ALA A 133 22.09 17.45 17.30
CA ALA A 133 23.20 16.89 18.05
C ALA A 133 23.43 15.40 17.80
N CYS A 134 22.44 14.68 17.25
CA CYS A 134 22.46 13.23 17.11
C CYS A 134 22.46 12.74 15.64
N MET A 135 22.25 13.62 14.66
CA MET A 135 22.34 13.34 13.23
C MET A 135 23.65 13.84 12.66
#